data_AF-A0A3D2N3R4-F1
#
_entry.id   AF-A0A3D2N3R4-F1
#
_cell.length_a   1.000
_cell.length_b   1.000
_cell.length_c   1.000
_cell.angle_alpha   90.00
_cell.angle_beta   90.00
_cell.angle_gamma   90.00
#
_symmetry.space_group_name_H-M   'P 1'
#
loop_
_entity.id
_entity.type
_entity.pdbx_description
1 polymer ?
#
loop_
_entity_poly.entity_id
_entity_poly.type
_entity_poly.pdbx_seq_one_letter_code
_entity_poly.pdbx_strand_id
1 'polypeptide(L)' 'MKYKITDLIEPDNGCEGFAEGEEPMVTLILENGREVRVPDMTAYKNGWDIGAELTDEQLASYFAQGEG' A
#
# COMPACT_ATOMS: atom_id res chain seq x y z
N MET A 1 7.00 -5.54 -14.87
CA MET A 1 7.89 -4.43 -14.47
C MET A 1 8.13 -4.50 -12.96
N LYS A 2 9.22 -3.91 -12.47
CA LYS A 2 9.48 -3.72 -11.04
C LYS A 2 9.34 -2.24 -10.68
N TYR A 3 8.90 -1.96 -9.47
CA TYR A 3 8.80 -0.61 -8.91
C TYR A 3 9.36 -0.59 -7.50
N LYS A 4 10.13 0.44 -7.18
CA LYS A 4 10.57 0.70 -5.81
C LYS A 4 9.56 1.57 -5.07
N ILE A 5 9.25 1.22 -3.81
CA ILE A 5 8.52 2.13 -2.90
C ILE A 5 9.47 3.27 -2.51
N THR A 6 9.03 4.49 -2.78
CA THR A 6 9.74 5.72 -2.41
C THR A 6 9.17 6.39 -1.18
N ASP A 7 7.89 6.17 -0.88
CA ASP A 7 7.24 6.69 0.31
C ASP A 7 6.07 5.77 0.72
N LEU A 8 5.68 5.84 2.00
CA LEU A 8 4.55 5.09 2.56
C LEU A 8 3.75 6.01 3.48
N ILE A 9 2.48 6.21 3.14
CA ILE A 9 1.57 7.06 3.89
C ILE A 9 0.65 6.17 4.72
N GLU A 10 0.79 6.26 6.04
CA GLU A 10 -0.13 5.65 7.00
C GLU A 10 -1.38 6.52 7.17
N PRO A 11 -2.55 5.93 7.48
CA PRO A 11 -3.73 6.71 7.80
C PRO A 11 -3.52 7.51 9.10
N ASP A 12 -3.93 8.79 9.10
CA ASP A 12 -3.77 9.77 10.20
C ASP A 12 -4.31 9.33 11.57
N ASN A 13 -5.08 8.24 11.63
CA ASN A 13 -5.67 7.71 12.86
C ASN A 13 -4.78 6.70 13.60
N GLY A 14 -3.63 6.29 13.05
CA GLY A 14 -2.86 5.16 13.58
C GLY A 14 -3.73 3.90 13.76
N CYS A 15 -3.30 2.93 14.57
CA CYS A 15 -4.12 1.74 14.87
C CYS A 15 -5.35 2.02 15.78
N GLU A 16 -5.51 3.22 16.34
CA GLU A 16 -6.49 3.49 17.40
C GLU A 16 -7.85 4.01 16.90
N GLY A 17 -7.99 4.32 15.60
CA GLY A 17 -9.20 4.94 15.05
C GLY A 17 -10.03 4.09 14.08
N PHE A 18 -9.73 2.80 13.90
CA PHE A 18 -10.50 1.92 13.03
C PHE A 18 -11.59 1.21 13.82
N ALA A 19 -12.80 1.15 13.27
CA ALA A 19 -13.90 0.40 13.87
C ALA A 19 -13.56 -1.10 13.92
N GLU A 20 -14.17 -1.85 14.84
CA GLU A 20 -14.00 -3.30 14.89
C GLU A 20 -14.44 -3.92 13.56
N GLY A 21 -13.49 -4.52 12.84
CA GLY A 21 -13.71 -5.10 11.51
C GLY A 21 -13.31 -4.21 10.31
N GLU A 22 -12.90 -2.96 10.52
CA GLU A 22 -12.24 -2.17 9.48
C GLU A 22 -10.75 -2.55 9.37
N GLU A 23 -10.29 -2.77 8.14
CA GLU A 23 -8.87 -2.99 7.87
C GLU A 23 -8.21 -1.65 7.51
N PRO A 24 -7.21 -1.18 8.29
CA PRO A 24 -6.45 0.02 7.95
C PRO A 24 -5.81 -0.13 6.57
N MET A 25 -5.82 0.95 5.79
CA MET A 25 -5.22 1.00 4.46
C MET A 25 -4.06 1.99 4.46
N VAL A 26 -2.92 1.58 3.90
CA VAL A 26 -1.75 2.43 3.65
C VAL A 26 -1.65 2.75 2.17
N THR A 27 -1.03 3.88 1.84
CA THR A 27 -0.74 4.27 0.44
C THR A 27 0.75 4.15 0.17
N LEU A 28 1.12 3.29 -0.77
CA LEU A 28 2.48 3.11 -1.26
C LEU A 28 2.73 4.08 -2.42
N ILE A 29 3.76 4.92 -2.33
CA ILE A 29 4.18 5.80 -3.42
C ILE A 29 5.35 5.13 -4.16
N LEU A 30 5.12 4.74 -5.40
CA LEU A 30 6.10 4.07 -6.24
C LEU A 30 7.02 5.07 -6.94
N GLU A 31 8.22 4.65 -7.32
CA GLU A 31 9.24 5.49 -7.97
C GLU A 31 8.80 6.15 -9.29
N ASN A 32 7.78 5.59 -9.95
CA ASN A 32 7.18 6.17 -11.16
C ASN A 32 6.08 7.20 -10.85
N GLY A 33 5.87 7.55 -9.59
CA GLY A 33 4.84 8.47 -9.12
C GLY A 33 3.44 7.86 -8.99
N ARG A 34 3.28 6.53 -9.20
CA ARG A 34 1.99 5.88 -8.97
C ARG A 34 1.76 5.66 -7.48
N GLU A 35 0.53 5.87 -7.07
CA GLU A 35 0.06 5.57 -5.72
C GLU A 35 -0.72 4.26 -5.72
N VAL A 36 -0.47 3.41 -4.73
CA VAL A 36 -1.19 2.15 -4.56
C VAL A 36 -1.68 2.03 -3.14
N ARG A 37 -3.00 1.92 -2.99
CA ARG A 37 -3.63 1.74 -1.68
C ARG A 37 -3.77 0.24 -1.39
N VAL A 38 -3.21 -0.21 -0.28
CA VAL A 38 -3.19 -1.62 0.12
C VAL A 38 -3.57 -1.74 1.60
N PRO A 39 -4.07 -2.90 2.04
CA PRO A 39 -4.26 -3.13 3.46
C PRO A 39 -2.93 -3.08 4.22
N ASP A 40 -2.92 -2.43 5.37
CA ASP A 40 -1.76 -2.29 6.24
C ASP A 40 -1.15 -3.65 6.58
N MET A 41 -2.00 -4.60 7.00
CA MET A 41 -1.57 -5.96 7.30
C MET A 41 -0.98 -6.68 6.09
N THR A 42 -1.40 -6.34 4.87
CA THR A 42 -0.78 -6.85 3.66
C THR A 42 0.62 -6.25 3.48
N ALA A 43 0.76 -4.93 3.63
CA ALA A 43 2.06 -4.26 3.53
C ALA A 43 3.05 -4.82 4.57
N TYR A 44 2.63 -4.91 5.83
CA TYR A 44 3.42 -5.45 6.93
C TYR A 44 3.87 -6.90 6.66
N LYS A 45 2.94 -7.80 6.30
CA LYS A 45 3.26 -9.23 6.08
C LYS A 45 4.22 -9.46 4.90
N ASN A 46 4.16 -8.61 3.88
CA ASN A 46 5.00 -8.73 2.70
C ASN A 46 6.28 -7.88 2.76
N GLY A 47 6.49 -7.12 3.85
CA GLY A 47 7.63 -6.20 3.98
C GLY A 47 7.61 -5.08 2.95
N TRP A 48 6.42 -4.60 2.58
CA TRP A 48 6.24 -3.50 1.63
C TRP A 48 6.40 -2.17 2.35
N ASP A 49 7.65 -1.77 2.53
CA ASP A 49 8.07 -0.52 3.15
C ASP A 49 8.99 0.27 2.20
N ILE A 50 9.35 1.49 2.56
CA ILE A 50 10.24 2.37 1.80
C ILE A 50 11.52 1.62 1.43
N GLY A 51 11.79 1.55 0.12
CA GLY A 51 12.93 0.86 -0.44
C GLY A 51 12.66 -0.54 -0.98
N ALA A 52 11.52 -1.16 -0.65
CA ALA A 52 11.15 -2.46 -1.19
C ALA A 52 10.85 -2.40 -2.70
N GLU A 53 11.15 -3.48 -3.42
CA GLU A 53 10.83 -3.64 -4.84
C GLU A 53 9.60 -4.54 -5.01
N LEU A 54 8.62 -4.08 -5.78
CA LEU A 54 7.40 -4.82 -6.11
C LEU A 54 7.27 -5.05 -7.61
N THR A 55 6.69 -6.18 -7.99
CA THR A 55 6.35 -6.47 -9.38
C THR A 55 4.93 -6.01 -9.72
N ASP A 56 4.66 -5.82 -11.01
CA ASP A 56 3.27 -5.63 -11.50
C ASP A 56 2.34 -6.73 -11.01
N GLU A 57 2.80 -7.99 -10.94
CA GLU A 57 1.98 -9.12 -10.48
C GLU A 57 1.55 -8.97 -9.01
N GLN A 58 2.45 -8.48 -8.15
CA GLN A 58 2.14 -8.21 -6.74
C GLN A 58 1.14 -7.05 -6.59
N LEU A 59 1.16 -6.10 -7.52
CA LEU A 59 0.32 -4.90 -7.50
C LEU A 59 -0.97 -5.04 -8.32
N ALA A 60 -1.12 -6.11 -9.11
CA ALA A 60 -2.19 -6.26 -10.10
C ALA A 60 -3.59 -6.14 -9.49
N SER A 61 -3.81 -6.73 -8.31
CA SER A 61 -5.09 -6.67 -7.60
C SER A 61 -5.43 -5.30 -7.01
N TYR A 62 -4.44 -4.41 -6.89
CA TYR A 62 -4.59 -3.10 -6.26
C TYR A 62 -4.68 -1.97 -7.30
N PHE A 63 -4.08 -2.16 -8.48
CA PHE A 63 -4.26 -1.23 -9.59
C PHE A 63 -5.70 -1.18 -10.12
N ALA A 64 -6.46 -2.27 -10.00
CA ALA A 64 -7.85 -2.34 -10.45
C ALA A 64 -8.85 -1.62 -9.51
N GLN A 65 -8.41 -1.18 -8.33
CA GLN A 65 -9.29 -0.59 -7.31
C GLN A 65 -9.30 0.95 -7.32
N GLY A 66 -8.55 1.59 -8.23
CA GLY A 66 -8.39 3.05 -8.33
C GLY A 66 -9.28 3.77 -9.35
N GLU A 67 -10.23 3.08 -10.00
CA GLU A 67 -11.15 3.67 -11.00
C GLU A 67 -12.62 3.70 -10.51
N GLY A 68 -12.85 4.26 -9.31
CA GLY A 68 -14.18 4.51 -8.75
C GLY A 68 -14.45 5.99 -8.50
#